data_AF-A0A9D4IEQ5-F1
#
_entry.id   AF-A0A9D4IEQ5-F1
#
_cell.length_a   1.000
_cell.length_b   1.000
_cell.length_c   1.000
_cell.angle_alpha   90.00
_cell.angle_beta   90.00
_cell.angle_gamma   90.00
#
_symmetry.space_group_name_H-M   'P 1'
#
loop_
_entity.id
_entity.type
_entity.pdbx_description
1 polymer ?
#
loop_
_entity_poly.entity_id
_entity_poly.type
_entity_poly.pdbx_seq_one_letter_code
_entity_poly.pdbx_strand_id
1 'polypeptide(L)' 'MFSGTQSRTVASTNMNATSSRAHTVVTIVFDQIIKTNNGETKKSSTMNLVDLAGMQMT' A
#
# COMPACT_ATOMS: atom_id res chain seq x y z
N MET A 1 3.30 18.74 -19.98
CA MET A 1 3.35 18.19 -18.61
C MET A 1 1.94 18.17 -18.07
N PHE A 2 1.19 17.04 -18.10
CA PHE A 2 0.02 16.74 -17.23
C PHE A 2 -0.78 15.48 -17.63
N SER A 3 -0.29 14.59 -18.50
CA SER A 3 -1.09 13.45 -18.98
C SER A 3 -0.97 12.16 -18.14
N GLY A 4 -0.22 12.19 -17.03
CA GLY A 4 -0.05 11.04 -16.13
C GLY A 4 -1.07 10.95 -14.99
N THR A 5 -1.76 12.05 -14.68
CA THR A 5 -2.62 12.14 -13.49
C THR A 5 -4.04 11.63 -13.76
N GLN A 6 -4.46 11.54 -15.03
CA GLN A 6 -5.84 11.20 -15.40
C GLN A 6 -6.13 9.69 -15.37
N SER A 7 -5.10 8.85 -15.48
CA SER A 7 -5.26 7.38 -15.42
C SER A 7 -5.35 6.82 -13.99
N ARG A 8 -5.22 7.68 -12.97
CA ARG A 8 -5.46 7.33 -11.55
C ARG A 8 -6.93 7.49 -11.16
N THR A 9 -7.83 7.37 -12.14
CA THR A 9 -9.27 7.46 -11.93
C THR A 9 -9.80 6.10 -11.50
N VAL A 10 -10.07 6.01 -10.19
CA VAL A 10 -11.20 5.26 -9.62
C VAL A 10 -11.08 3.74 -9.66
N ALA A 11 -10.33 3.21 -8.70
CA ALA A 11 -10.80 2.03 -7.97
C ALA A 11 -11.20 2.49 -6.56
N SER A 12 -12.23 3.34 -6.47
CA SER A 12 -12.92 3.54 -5.20
C SER A 12 -13.70 2.26 -4.92
N THR A 13 -13.04 1.28 -4.34
CA THR A 13 -13.75 0.21 -3.65
C THR A 13 -14.60 0.88 -2.58
N ASN A 14 -15.85 0.43 -2.48
CA ASN A 14 -16.84 0.83 -1.49
C ASN A 14 -16.41 0.38 -0.08
N MET A 15 -15.21 0.80 0.35
CA MET A 15 -14.69 0.60 1.70
C MET A 15 -15.36 1.65 2.58
N ASN A 16 -16.62 1.33 2.88
CA ASN A 16 -17.58 1.95 3.77
C ASN A 16 -17.14 3.20 4.54
N ALA A 17 -17.97 4.24 4.38
CA ALA A 17 -18.03 5.50 5.07
C ALA A 17 -18.15 5.41 6.63
N THR A 18 -17.19 4.81 7.33
CA THR A 18 -17.15 4.82 8.81
C THR A 18 -15.70 4.89 9.31
N SER A 19 -15.12 6.09 9.29
CA SER A 19 -13.68 6.34 9.43
C SER A 19 -13.22 6.88 10.80
N SER A 20 -13.96 6.62 11.90
CA SER A 20 -13.54 7.07 13.25
C SER A 20 -13.17 5.94 14.21
N ARG A 21 -13.44 4.67 13.88
CA ARG A 21 -13.23 3.52 14.79
C ARG A 21 -12.45 2.33 14.20
N ALA A 22 -12.19 2.34 12.90
CA ALA A 22 -11.45 1.27 12.23
C ALA A 22 -10.04 1.76 11.87
N HIS A 23 -9.03 0.94 12.19
CA HIS A 23 -7.65 1.12 11.73
C HIS A 23 -7.46 0.25 10.48
N THR A 24 -6.91 0.81 9.40
CA THR A 24 -6.66 0.06 8.17
C THR A 24 -5.19 -0.31 8.09
N VAL A 25 -4.88 -1.60 7.89
CA VAL A 25 -3.52 -2.06 7.62
C VAL A 25 -3.44 -2.59 6.20
N VAL A 26 -2.58 -1.97 5.39
CA VAL A 26 -2.24 -2.45 4.06
C VAL A 26 -0.82 -2.99 4.09
N THR A 27 -0.67 -4.29 3.88
CA THR A 27 0.63 -4.94 3.77
C THR A 27 0.99 -5.12 2.30
N ILE A 28 2.15 -4.59 1.91
CA ILE A 28 2.74 -4.77 0.59
C ILE A 28 4.01 -5.60 0.75
N VAL A 29 4.07 -6.75 0.09
CA VAL A 29 5.26 -7.60 0.03
C VAL A 29 5.94 -7.38 -1.31
N PHE A 30 7.22 -7.00 -1.28
CA PHE A 30 8.05 -6.86 -2.46
C PHE A 30 9.09 -7.95 -2.49
N ASP A 31 9.08 -8.71 -3.58
CA ASP A 31 10.11 -9.71 -3.87
C ASP A 31 10.88 -9.26 -5.09
N GLN A 32 12.12 -8.83 -4.88
CA GLN A 32 13.05 -8.51 -5.95
C GLN A 32 13.92 -9.72 -6.25
N ILE A 33 13.76 -10.27 -7.45
CA ILE A 33 14.61 -11.34 -7.96
C ILE A 33 15.74 -10.71 -8.78
N ILE A 34 16.98 -10.95 -8.37
CA ILE A 34 18.19 -10.46 -9.04
C ILE A 34 18.92 -11.69 -9.59
N LYS A 35 18.93 -11.81 -10.92
CA LYS A 35 19.70 -12.85 -11.61
C LYS A 35 21.12 -12.33 -11.88
N THR A 36 22.11 -13.07 -11.41
CA THR A 36 23.53 -12.82 -11.67
C THR A 36 24.12 -14.02 -12.39
N ASN A 37 25.30 -13.87 -13.00
CA ASN A 37 25.99 -14.98 -13.65
C ASN A 37 26.31 -16.14 -12.69
N ASN A 38 26.33 -15.88 -11.37
CA ASN A 38 26.63 -16.86 -10.33
C ASN A 38 25.36 -17.44 -9.67
N GLY A 39 24.17 -17.14 -10.19
CA GLY A 39 22.90 -17.63 -9.67
C GLY A 39 21.88 -16.53 -9.39
N GLU A 40 20.78 -16.93 -8.77
CA GLU A 40 19.64 -16.06 -8.48
C GLU A 40 19.61 -15.69 -7.00
N THR A 41 19.53 -14.39 -6.72
CA THR A 41 19.38 -13.86 -5.35
C THR A 41 18.01 -13.22 -5.22
N LYS A 42 17.29 -13.54 -4.14
CA LYS A 42 16.01 -12.92 -3.81
C LYS A 42 16.18 -11.91 -2.67
N LYS A 43 15.74 -10.68 -2.87
CA LYS A 43 15.63 -9.66 -1.82
C LYS A 43 14.15 -9.40 -1.56
N SER A 44 13.70 -9.76 -0.37
CA SER A 44 12.31 -9.56 0.05
C SER A 44 12.19 -8.40 1.02
N SER A 45 11.13 -7.61 0.92
CA SER A 45 10.74 -6.61 1.91
C SER A 45 9.24 -6.61 2.14
N THR A 46 8.84 -6.34 3.37
CA THR A 46 7.43 -6.21 3.75
C THR A 46 7.22 -4.80 4.26
N MET A 47 6.31 -4.07 3.64
CA MET A 47 5.91 -2.73 4.02
C MET A 47 4.48 -2.76 4.57
N ASN A 48 4.29 -2.27 5.78
CA ASN A 48 2.96 -2.12 6.37
C ASN A 48 2.61 -0.63 6.40
N LEU A 49 1.54 -0.26 5.70
CA LEU A 49 0.95 1.07 5.76
C LEU A 49 -0.23 0.98 6.72
N VAL A 50 -0.13 1.67 7.84
CA VAL A 50 -1.16 1.66 8.89
C VAL A 50 -1.83 3.02 8.91
N ASP A 51 -3.12 3.04 8.64
CA ASP A 51 -4.00 4.17 8.91
C ASP A 51 -4.64 3.98 10.29
N LEU A 52 -4.31 4.87 11.22
CA LEU A 52 -4.80 4.78 12.58
C LEU A 52 -6.11 5.57 12.71
N ALA A 53 -7.13 4.96 13.32
CA ALA A 53 -8.36 5.66 13.67
C ALA A 53 -8.03 6.86 14.57
N GLY A 54 -8.72 7.99 14.32
CA GLY A 54 -8.50 9.21 15.09
C GLY A 54 -8.83 9.01 16.58
N MET A 55 -7.95 9.48 17.47
CA MET A 55 -8.31 9.62 18.89
C MET A 55 -9.35 10.73 19.03
N GLN A 56 -10.59 10.37 19.31
CA GLN A 56 -11.57 11.32 19.82
C GLN A 56 -11.25 11.57 21.30
N MET A 57 -10.60 12.68 21.60
CA MET A 57 -10.55 13.20 22.97
C MET A 57 -11.90 13.90 23.24
N THR A 58 -12.81 13.21 23.91
CA THR A 58 -13.94 13.84 24.63
C THR A 58 -13.49 14.38 25.96
#